data_AF-A0A7W6A237-F1
#
_entry.id   AF-A0A7W6A237-F1
#
_cell.length_a   1.000
_cell.length_b   1.000
_cell.length_c   1.000
_cell.angle_alpha   90.00
_cell.angle_beta   90.00
_cell.angle_gamma   90.00
#
_symmetry.space_group_name_H-M   'P 1'
#
loop_
_entity.id
_entity.type
_entity.pdbx_description
1 polymer ?
#
loop_
_entity_poly.entity_id
_entity_poly.type
_entity_poly.pdbx_seq_one_letter_code
_entity_poly.pdbx_strand_id
1 'polypeptide(L)'
;MFATLNNIRDHSTGLWWLYLSKCRACEQEWLFAQDDRIYDNFYLKRLDLAEAYHLLEGGHWPDDFISYERVLRLGRTLSQAWTFLDPRSPALVATAEDLRKERPDITVEEIAHLLAIEPKAADRVLGS
;
A
#
# COMPACT_ATOMS: atom_id res chain seq x y z
N MET A 1 -14.26 -1.04 11.65
CA MET A 1 -12.81 -0.78 11.85
C MET A 1 -12.31 -1.61 13.04
N PHE A 2 -11.04 -2.03 13.03
CA PHE A 2 -10.51 -3.11 13.89
C PHE A 2 -10.57 -2.81 15.41
N ALA A 3 -11.58 -3.33 16.10
CA ALA A 3 -11.83 -3.02 17.51
C ALA A 3 -10.78 -3.54 18.50
N THR A 4 -9.89 -4.44 18.08
CA THR A 4 -8.89 -5.09 18.94
C THR A 4 -7.46 -4.69 18.61
N LEU A 5 -7.22 -3.92 17.55
CA LEU A 5 -5.88 -3.58 17.10
C LEU A 5 -5.53 -2.16 17.54
N ASN A 6 -4.41 -2.03 18.23
CA ASN A 6 -3.84 -0.75 18.62
C ASN A 6 -2.63 -0.47 17.73
N ASN A 7 -2.56 0.74 17.15
CA ASN A 7 -1.35 1.21 16.49
C ASN A 7 -0.25 1.38 17.55
N ILE A 8 0.89 0.74 17.30
CA ILE A 8 2.07 0.80 18.16
C ILE A 8 3.08 1.81 17.62
N ARG A 9 3.24 1.86 16.30
CA ARG A 9 4.26 2.68 15.64
C ARG A 9 3.93 2.89 14.17
N ASP A 10 3.89 4.15 13.74
CA ASP A 10 3.87 4.51 12.33
C ASP A 10 5.27 4.47 11.71
N HIS A 11 5.34 4.25 10.39
CA HIS A 11 6.59 4.40 9.67
C HIS A 11 6.99 5.88 9.55
N SER A 12 8.11 6.27 10.17
CA SER A 12 8.49 7.67 10.36
C SER A 12 9.00 8.40 9.10
N THR A 13 9.14 7.73 7.96
CA THR A 13 9.77 8.27 6.73
C THR A 13 8.78 8.62 5.61
N GLY A 14 7.56 9.02 5.96
CA GLY A 14 6.56 9.44 4.96
C GLY A 14 5.85 8.31 4.21
N LEU A 15 6.07 7.06 4.62
CA LEU A 15 5.27 5.92 4.17
C LEU A 15 3.96 5.89 4.97
N TRP A 16 3.07 6.83 4.68
CA TRP A 16 1.84 7.08 5.43
C TRP A 16 0.91 5.85 5.50
N TRP A 17 1.06 4.92 4.57
CA TRP A 17 0.29 3.68 4.53
C TRP A 17 0.79 2.61 5.50
N LEU A 18 2.03 2.71 6.01
CA LEU A 18 2.71 1.62 6.71
C LEU A 18 2.81 1.87 8.23
N TYR A 19 2.29 0.92 9.01
CA TYR A 19 2.39 0.97 10.46
C TYR A 19 2.41 -0.42 11.09
N LEU A 20 2.86 -0.49 12.34
CA LEU A 20 2.83 -1.66 13.20
C LEU A 20 1.64 -1.54 14.15
N SER A 21 0.86 -2.62 14.25
CA SER A 21 -0.21 -2.74 15.24
C SER A 21 -0.06 -3.98 16.10
N LYS A 22 -0.64 -3.96 17.29
CA LYS A 22 -0.72 -5.10 18.19
C LYS A 22 -2.16 -5.37 18.60
N CYS A 23 -2.56 -6.64 18.57
CA CYS A 23 -3.88 -7.05 19.03
C CYS A 23 -3.92 -7.08 20.56
N ARG A 24 -4.79 -6.29 21.18
CA ARG A 24 -4.96 -6.26 22.64
C ARG A 24 -5.58 -7.53 23.24
N ALA A 25 -6.12 -8.43 22.40
CA ALA A 25 -6.79 -9.66 22.86
C ALA A 25 -5.87 -10.89 22.83
N CYS A 26 -4.99 -10.99 21.84
CA CYS A 26 -4.08 -12.13 21.68
C CYS A 26 -2.61 -11.74 21.64
N GLU A 27 -2.28 -10.48 21.87
CA GLU A 27 -0.93 -9.92 21.85
C GLU A 27 -0.20 -10.04 20.51
N GLN A 28 -0.83 -10.52 19.43
CA GLN A 28 -0.19 -10.67 18.13
C GLN A 28 0.14 -9.31 17.48
N GLU A 29 1.39 -9.15 17.04
CA GLU A 29 1.85 -8.05 16.20
C GLU A 29 1.51 -8.27 14.72
N TRP A 30 1.13 -7.19 14.06
CA TRP A 30 0.71 -7.14 12.66
C TRP A 30 1.36 -5.96 11.96
N LEU A 31 1.97 -6.23 10.82
CA LEU A 31 2.34 -5.19 9.87
C LEU A 31 1.10 -4.82 9.05
N PHE A 32 0.85 -3.52 8.93
CA PHE A 32 -0.28 -2.97 8.20
C PHE A 32 0.17 -2.17 6.99
N ALA A 33 -0.52 -2.36 5.88
CA ALA A 33 -0.58 -1.39 4.79
C ALA A 33 -2.02 -0.91 4.61
N GLN A 34 -2.21 0.40 4.58
CA GLN A 34 -3.48 1.07 4.32
C GLN A 34 -3.44 1.74 2.94
N ASP A 35 -4.34 1.33 2.06
CA ASP A 35 -4.60 2.03 0.81
C ASP A 35 -5.92 2.78 0.92
N ASP A 36 -5.91 3.89 1.66
CA ASP A 36 -7.08 4.78 1.79
C ASP A 36 -7.20 5.79 0.64
N ARG A 37 -6.13 5.94 -0.15
CA ARG A 37 -6.07 6.91 -1.24
C ARG A 37 -6.91 6.46 -2.43
N ILE A 38 -6.90 5.16 -2.75
CA ILE A 38 -7.58 4.66 -3.96
C ILE A 38 -8.71 3.68 -3.61
N TYR A 39 -8.45 2.64 -2.83
CA TYR A 39 -9.39 1.51 -2.69
C TYR A 39 -10.01 1.32 -1.30
N ASP A 40 -9.64 2.15 -0.32
CA ASP A 40 -10.04 1.99 1.09
C ASP A 40 -9.76 0.56 1.64
N ASN A 41 -8.60 0.02 1.27
CA ASN A 41 -8.19 -1.35 1.61
C ASN A 41 -7.18 -1.40 2.75
N PHE A 42 -7.24 -2.46 3.54
CA PHE A 42 -6.25 -2.80 4.56
C PHE A 42 -5.62 -4.15 4.27
N TYR A 43 -4.29 -4.19 4.19
CA TYR A 43 -3.50 -5.40 4.04
C TYR A 43 -2.73 -5.67 5.33
N LEU A 44 -2.86 -6.89 5.85
CA LEU A 44 -2.30 -7.28 7.14
C LEU A 44 -1.35 -8.46 6.93
N LYS A 45 -0.11 -8.31 7.40
CA LYS A 45 0.83 -9.43 7.55
C LYS A 45 1.01 -9.72 9.04
N ARG A 46 0.75 -10.98 9.43
CA ARG A 46 1.09 -11.45 10.77
C ARG A 46 2.61 -11.49 10.87
N LEU A 47 3.17 -10.86 11.89
CA LEU A 47 4.60 -10.94 12.16
C LEU A 47 4.89 -12.15 13.07
N ASP A 48 5.98 -12.84 12.79
CA ASP A 48 6.53 -13.74 13.79
C ASP A 48 7.31 -12.97 14.86
N LEU A 49 7.74 -13.67 15.91
CA LEU A 49 8.44 -13.06 17.05
C LEU A 49 9.77 -12.40 16.63
N ALA A 50 10.48 -12.98 15.66
CA ALA A 50 11.76 -12.46 15.20
C ALA A 50 11.56 -11.20 14.34
N GLU A 51 10.61 -11.20 13.41
CA GLU A 51 10.24 -10.04 12.62
C GLU A 51 9.79 -8.87 13.50
N ALA A 52 8.92 -9.14 14.48
CA ALA A 52 8.45 -8.12 15.42
C ALA A 52 9.59 -7.54 16.25
N TYR A 53 10.48 -8.38 16.77
CA TYR A 53 11.65 -7.95 17.53
C TYR A 53 12.60 -7.09 16.69
N HIS A 54 12.92 -7.50 15.46
CA HIS A 54 13.81 -6.75 14.57
C HIS A 54 13.24 -5.38 14.16
N LEU A 55 11.92 -5.27 14.00
CA LEU A 55 11.25 -4.01 13.74
C LEU A 55 11.26 -3.10 14.97
N LEU A 56 10.86 -3.60 16.13
CA LEU A 56 10.74 -2.80 17.35
C LEU A 56 12.09 -2.29 17.85
N GLU A 57 13.08 -3.18 17.98
CA GLU A 57 14.39 -2.85 18.54
C GLU A 57 15.37 -2.32 17.48
N GLY A 58 15.30 -2.87 16.27
CA GLY A 58 16.24 -2.54 15.20
C GLY A 58 15.73 -1.51 14.19
N GLY A 59 14.43 -1.21 14.19
CA GLY A 59 13.82 -0.36 13.17
C GLY A 59 13.80 -1.02 11.78
N HIS A 60 13.99 -2.33 11.69
CA HIS A 60 13.98 -3.06 10.42
C HIS A 60 12.54 -3.38 10.01
N TRP A 61 11.99 -2.58 9.11
CA TRP A 61 10.67 -2.81 8.56
C TRP A 61 10.73 -3.90 7.49
N PRO A 62 9.83 -4.90 7.51
CA PRO A 62 9.74 -5.88 6.44
C PRO A 62 9.43 -5.20 5.10
N ASP A 63 10.08 -5.67 4.03
CA ASP A 63 9.97 -5.04 2.72
C ASP A 63 8.58 -5.18 2.09
N ASP A 64 7.71 -6.04 2.64
CA ASP A 64 6.39 -6.38 2.08
C ASP A 64 5.62 -5.12 1.65
N PHE A 65 5.64 -4.07 2.49
CA PHE A 65 4.88 -2.83 2.30
C PHE A 65 5.75 -1.57 2.18
N ILE A 66 7.05 -1.71 1.91
CA ILE A 66 8.01 -0.59 1.98
C ILE A 66 7.85 0.45 0.84
N SER A 67 7.18 0.08 -0.25
CA SER A 67 6.80 1.00 -1.33
C SER A 67 5.31 0.89 -1.61
N TYR A 68 4.70 1.99 -2.03
CA TYR A 68 3.29 1.98 -2.37
C TYR A 68 3.02 1.11 -3.60
N GLU A 69 3.98 1.02 -4.54
CA GLU A 69 3.91 0.07 -5.65
C GLU A 69 3.73 -1.38 -5.17
N ARG A 70 4.47 -1.83 -4.15
CA ARG A 70 4.32 -3.18 -3.59
C ARG A 70 2.95 -3.40 -2.97
N VAL A 71 2.42 -2.39 -2.26
CA VAL A 71 1.06 -2.43 -1.70
C VAL A 71 0.03 -2.60 -2.82
N LEU A 72 0.13 -1.84 -3.90
CA LEU A 72 -0.76 -1.97 -5.06
C LEU A 72 -0.62 -3.34 -5.74
N ARG A 73 0.60 -3.84 -5.96
CA ARG A 73 0.83 -5.20 -6.51
C ARG A 73 0.20 -6.28 -5.64
N LEU A 74 0.31 -6.14 -4.32
CA LEU A 74 -0.32 -7.07 -3.38
C LEU A 74 -1.85 -7.00 -3.50
N GLY A 75 -2.42 -5.80 -3.57
CA GLY A 75 -3.84 -5.60 -3.80
C GLY A 75 -4.33 -6.28 -5.08
N ARG A 76 -3.57 -6.17 -6.17
CA ARG A 76 -3.84 -6.87 -7.44
C ARG A 76 -3.76 -8.39 -7.34
N THR A 77 -2.92 -8.90 -6.45
CA THR A 77 -2.71 -10.34 -6.26
C THR A 77 -3.77 -10.96 -5.35
N LEU A 78 -4.15 -10.27 -4.27
CA LEU A 78 -5.01 -10.81 -3.22
C LEU A 78 -6.49 -10.46 -3.38
N SER A 79 -6.82 -9.40 -4.12
CA SER A 79 -8.20 -8.93 -4.29
C SER A 79 -8.72 -9.15 -5.70
N GLN A 80 -10.04 -9.29 -5.84
CA GLN A 80 -10.67 -9.16 -7.15
C GLN A 80 -10.40 -7.75 -7.71
N ALA A 81 -10.31 -7.65 -9.03
CA ALA A 81 -10.05 -6.38 -9.70
C ALA A 81 -11.18 -5.37 -9.39
N TRP A 82 -10.84 -4.35 -8.61
CA TRP A 82 -11.69 -3.18 -8.39
C TRP A 82 -11.61 -2.30 -9.63
N THR A 83 -12.74 -1.96 -10.23
CA THR A 83 -12.76 -0.99 -11.34
C THR A 83 -13.01 0.39 -10.78
N PHE A 84 -12.05 1.29 -10.99
CA PHE A 84 -12.23 2.68 -10.63
C PHE A 84 -13.24 3.35 -11.59
N LEU A 85 -14.31 3.94 -11.06
CA LEU A 85 -15.40 4.50 -11.88
C LEU A 85 -15.01 5.80 -12.58
N ASP A 86 -14.22 6.66 -11.92
CA ASP A 86 -13.68 7.88 -12.51
C ASP A 86 -12.17 7.78 -12.78
N PRO A 87 -11.76 7.52 -14.03
CA PRO A 87 -10.35 7.42 -14.38
C PRO A 87 -9.57 8.74 -14.25
N ARG A 88 -10.22 9.87 -13.92
CA ARG A 88 -9.56 11.16 -13.65
C ARG A 88 -9.62 11.58 -12.18
N SER A 89 -9.89 10.65 -11.27
CA SER A 89 -9.78 10.95 -9.85
C SER A 89 -8.41 11.54 -9.53
N PRO A 90 -8.34 12.68 -8.81
CA PRO A 90 -7.07 13.28 -8.39
C PRO A 90 -6.15 12.29 -7.67
N ALA A 91 -6.72 11.32 -6.96
CA ALA A 91 -5.97 10.27 -6.28
C ALA A 91 -5.24 9.32 -7.24
N LEU A 92 -5.85 8.98 -8.39
CA LEU A 92 -5.22 8.17 -9.42
C LEU A 92 -4.08 8.94 -10.10
N VAL A 93 -4.30 10.23 -10.39
CA VAL A 93 -3.28 11.10 -10.99
C VAL A 93 -2.07 11.23 -10.07
N ALA A 94 -2.29 11.64 -8.83
CA ALA A 94 -1.20 11.78 -7.85
C ALA A 94 -0.44 10.45 -7.65
N THR A 95 -1.15 9.32 -7.61
CA THR A 95 -0.49 8.02 -7.47
C THR A 95 0.32 7.64 -8.71
N ALA A 96 -0.19 7.89 -9.92
CA ALA A 96 0.56 7.62 -11.14
C ALA A 96 1.83 8.49 -11.24
N GLU A 97 1.75 9.75 -10.81
CA GLU A 97 2.89 10.66 -10.73
C GLU A 97 3.93 10.18 -9.70
N ASP A 98 3.49 9.81 -8.49
CA ASP A 98 4.35 9.25 -7.44
C ASP A 98 5.08 7.98 -7.95
N LEU A 99 4.35 7.07 -8.60
CA LEU A 99 4.92 5.85 -9.19
C LEU A 99 5.99 6.16 -10.24
N ARG A 100 5.76 7.13 -11.14
CA ARG A 100 6.76 7.54 -12.14
C ARG A 100 7.97 8.22 -11.50
N LYS A 101 7.78 8.95 -10.41
CA LYS A 101 8.88 9.59 -9.69
C LYS A 101 9.76 8.54 -9.00
N GLU A 102 9.15 7.51 -8.42
CA GLU A 102 9.88 6.41 -7.77
C GLU A 102 10.52 5.46 -8.79
N ARG A 103 9.85 5.18 -9.90
CA ARG A 103 10.32 4.29 -10.98
C ARG A 103 10.12 4.94 -12.36
N PRO A 104 11.06 5.78 -12.84
CA PRO A 104 10.89 6.54 -14.08
C PRO A 104 10.71 5.73 -15.36
N ASP A 105 11.14 4.46 -15.35
CA ASP A 105 11.04 3.51 -16.46
C ASP A 105 9.73 2.70 -16.46
N ILE A 106 8.84 2.93 -15.49
CA ILE A 106 7.53 2.25 -15.42
C ILE A 106 6.69 2.51 -16.69
N THR A 107 6.12 1.45 -17.26
CA THR A 107 5.30 1.60 -18.48
C THR A 107 3.86 2.00 -18.17
N VAL A 108 3.14 2.47 -19.20
CA VAL A 108 1.71 2.78 -19.10
C VAL A 108 0.91 1.54 -18.73
N GLU A 109 1.27 0.38 -19.27
CA GLU A 109 0.64 -0.91 -18.99
C GLU A 109 0.86 -1.34 -17.54
N GLU A 110 2.05 -1.10 -16.98
CA GLU A 110 2.31 -1.38 -15.57
C GLU A 110 1.51 -0.47 -14.65
N ILE A 111 1.43 0.83 -14.96
CA ILE A 111 0.59 1.77 -14.21
C ILE A 111 -0.88 1.35 -14.27
N ALA A 112 -1.37 1.03 -15.47
CA ALA A 112 -2.74 0.57 -15.67
C ALA A 112 -3.03 -0.69 -14.85
N HIS A 113 -2.10 -1.65 -14.84
CA HIS A 113 -2.20 -2.88 -14.06
C HIS A 113 -2.25 -2.59 -12.55
N LEU A 114 -1.35 -1.74 -12.03
CA LEU A 114 -1.28 -1.39 -10.61
C LEU A 114 -2.53 -0.66 -10.14
N LEU A 115 -3.01 0.28 -10.95
CA LEU A 115 -4.18 1.12 -10.67
C LEU A 115 -5.50 0.47 -11.10
N ALA A 116 -5.50 -0.80 -11.53
CA ALA A 116 -6.69 -1.53 -11.93
C ALA A 116 -7.58 -0.77 -12.94
N ILE A 117 -6.96 -0.02 -13.86
CA ILE A 117 -7.62 0.74 -14.92
C ILE A 117 -7.18 0.26 -16.30
N GLU A 118 -7.94 0.63 -17.33
CA GLU A 118 -7.56 0.36 -18.72
C GLU A 118 -6.28 1.13 -19.12
N PRO A 119 -5.41 0.58 -19.98
CA PRO A 119 -4.22 1.29 -20.47
C PRO A 119 -4.52 2.66 -21.06
N LYS A 120 -5.63 2.80 -21.79
CA LYS A 120 -6.09 4.10 -22.33
C LYS A 120 -6.47 5.10 -21.24
N ALA A 121 -6.90 4.63 -20.07
CA ALA A 121 -7.16 5.49 -18.92
C ALA A 121 -5.85 5.92 -18.25
N ALA A 122 -4.90 4.99 -18.08
CA ALA A 122 -3.57 5.31 -17.56
C ALA A 122 -2.83 6.33 -18.44
N ASP A 123 -2.87 6.17 -19.77
CA ASP A 123 -2.28 7.14 -20.71
C ASP A 123 -2.86 8.55 -20.53
N ARG A 124 -4.17 8.65 -20.31
CA ARG A 124 -4.86 9.93 -20.03
C ARG A 124 -4.49 10.54 -18.69
N VAL A 125 -4.23 9.71 -17.68
CA VAL A 125 -3.77 10.14 -16.34
C VAL A 125 -2.34 10.68 -16.40
N LEU A 126 -1.52 10.17 -17.33
CA LEU A 126 -0.12 10.54 -17.47
C LEU A 126 0.13 11.71 -18.45
N GLY A 127 -0.81 11.95 -19.35
CA GLY A 127 -0.77 13.04 -20.32
C GLY A 127 -1.50 14.31 -19.88
N SER A 128 -2.07 14.34 -18.66
CA SER A 128 -2.73 15.50 -18.06
C SER A 128 -1.79 16.42 -17.31
#